data_AF-A0A3V3TUL6-F1
#
_entry.id   AF-A0A3V3TUL6-F1
#
_cell.length_a   1.000
_cell.length_b   1.000
_cell.length_c   1.000
_cell.angle_alpha   90.00
_cell.angle_beta   90.00
_cell.angle_gamma   90.00
#
_symmetry.space_group_name_H-M   'P 1'
#
loop_
_entity.id
_entity.type
_entity.pdbx_description
1 polymer ?
#
loop_
_entity_poly.entity_id
_entity_poly.type
_entity_poly.pdbx_seq_one_letter_code
_entity_poly.pdbx_strand_id
1 'polypeptide(L)'
;MKAIQRIGSNVSVNIDSEMLANIPYSEELTPELTLEGYNQRAKEHAEKMVSKIFEAAQNQAAFDSNVNAALDNAKQNLISNTRQFQS
;
A
#
# COMPACT_ATOMS: atom_id res chain seq x y z
N MET A 1 -10.38 -17.79 33.37
CA MET A 1 -9.83 -17.16 32.15
C MET A 1 -8.52 -17.83 31.81
N LYS A 2 -8.30 -18.23 30.55
CA LYS A 2 -6.99 -18.73 30.09
C LYS A 2 -6.12 -17.52 29.77
N ALA A 3 -4.93 -17.44 30.36
CA ALA A 3 -3.97 -16.39 30.01
C ALA A 3 -3.45 -16.65 28.60
N ILE A 4 -3.69 -15.71 27.68
CA ILE A 4 -3.15 -15.75 26.32
C ILE A 4 -1.82 -15.00 26.34
N GLN A 5 -0.73 -15.70 26.04
CA GLN A 5 0.56 -15.08 25.81
C GLN A 5 0.68 -14.71 24.33
N ARG A 6 1.24 -13.53 24.06
CA ARG A 6 1.47 -13.04 22.69
C ARG A 6 2.95 -12.81 22.46
N ILE A 7 3.36 -12.96 21.22
CA ILE A 7 4.71 -12.68 20.73
C ILE A 7 4.63 -11.81 19.48
N GLY A 8 5.65 -11.00 19.26
CA GLY A 8 5.77 -10.13 18.09
C GLY A 8 6.16 -8.71 18.46
N SER A 9 6.52 -7.97 17.42
CA SER A 9 6.83 -6.55 17.44
C SER A 9 6.59 -6.02 16.02
N ASN A 10 6.72 -4.72 15.84
CA ASN A 10 6.62 -4.15 14.50
C ASN A 10 7.77 -4.66 13.61
N VAL A 11 7.47 -4.90 12.34
CA VAL A 11 8.44 -5.25 11.31
C VAL A 11 8.82 -3.98 10.55
N SER A 12 10.09 -3.60 10.63
CA SER A 12 10.64 -2.49 9.84
C SER A 12 10.96 -2.96 8.43
N VAL A 13 10.39 -2.29 7.44
CA VAL A 13 10.66 -2.50 6.02
C VAL A 13 11.54 -1.36 5.55
N ASN A 14 12.77 -1.70 5.17
CA ASN A 14 13.77 -0.74 4.75
C ASN A 14 14.18 -0.98 3.30
N ILE A 15 14.47 0.09 2.57
CA ILE A 15 15.27 0.05 1.34
C ILE A 15 16.59 0.73 1.66
N ASP A 16 17.69 0.00 1.46
CA ASP A 16 19.02 0.40 1.90
C ASP A 16 19.02 0.83 3.39
N SER A 17 19.22 2.12 3.65
CA SER A 17 19.24 2.70 5.01
C SER A 17 17.97 3.46 5.38
N GLU A 18 17.00 3.55 4.48
CA GLU A 18 15.75 4.29 4.68
C GLU A 18 14.62 3.35 5.08
N MET A 19 13.93 3.68 6.18
CA MET A 19 12.74 2.96 6.62
C MET A 19 11.52 3.45 5.84
N LEU A 20 10.91 2.55 5.06
CA LEU A 20 9.72 2.85 4.28
C LEU A 20 8.43 2.62 5.05
N ALA A 21 8.41 1.59 5.89
CA ALA A 21 7.22 1.23 6.64
C ALA A 21 7.57 0.54 7.95
N ASN A 22 6.71 0.74 8.95
CA ASN A 22 6.76 0.04 10.21
C ASN A 22 5.44 -0.73 10.39
N ILE A 23 5.45 -2.02 10.09
CA ILE A 23 4.23 -2.85 10.02
C ILE A 23 3.97 -3.49 11.38
N PRO A 24 2.85 -3.17 12.07
CA PRO A 24 2.54 -3.79 13.35
C PRO A 24 2.30 -5.29 13.19
N TYR A 25 2.94 -6.08 14.04
CA TYR A 25 2.75 -7.54 14.04
C TYR A 25 2.74 -8.10 15.46
N SER A 26 1.75 -8.92 15.75
CA SER A 26 1.72 -9.75 16.95
C SER A 26 0.80 -10.94 16.74
N GLU A 27 1.15 -12.05 17.36
CA GLU A 27 0.34 -13.27 17.31
C GLU A 27 0.40 -14.03 18.64
N GLU A 28 -0.41 -15.07 18.76
CA GLU A 28 -0.41 -15.91 19.95
C GLU A 28 0.83 -16.78 20.00
N LEU A 29 1.41 -16.90 21.19
CA LEU A 29 2.51 -17.81 21.45
C LEU A 29 1.94 -19.25 21.51
N THR A 30 2.46 -20.12 20.65
CA THR A 30 2.09 -21.52 20.53
C THR A 30 3.35 -22.38 20.67
N PRO A 31 3.25 -23.55 21.31
CA PRO A 31 4.40 -24.41 21.55
C PRO A 31 4.90 -25.11 20.28
N GLU A 32 4.14 -25.09 19.18
CA GLU A 32 4.53 -25.74 17.92
C GLU A 32 5.54 -24.93 17.11
N LEU A 33 5.74 -23.64 17.42
CA LEU A 33 6.58 -22.74 16.64
C LEU A 33 7.89 -22.42 17.36
N THR A 34 8.98 -22.47 16.59
CA THR A 34 10.28 -21.93 17.00
C THR A 34 10.32 -20.42 16.79
N LEU A 35 11.30 -19.74 17.39
CA LEU A 35 11.52 -18.31 17.15
C LEU A 35 11.76 -18.00 15.66
N GLU A 36 12.44 -18.88 14.94
CA GLU A 36 12.63 -18.75 13.49
C GLU A 36 11.30 -18.83 12.73
N GLY A 37 10.41 -19.74 13.13
CA GLY A 37 9.06 -19.81 12.58
C GLY A 37 8.27 -18.52 12.79
N TYR A 38 8.37 -17.92 13.98
CA TYR A 38 7.77 -16.61 14.27
C TYR A 38 8.36 -15.49 13.39
N ASN A 39 9.68 -15.45 13.22
CA ASN A 39 10.34 -14.46 12.38
C ASN A 39 9.91 -14.58 10.92
N GLN A 40 9.80 -15.80 10.40
CA GLN A 40 9.36 -16.06 9.03
C GLN A 40 7.91 -15.59 8.82
N ARG A 41 7.01 -15.84 9.78
CA ARG A 41 5.61 -15.39 9.69
C ARG A 41 5.48 -13.87 9.81
N ALA A 42 6.30 -13.23 10.64
CA ALA A 42 6.38 -11.77 10.70
C ALA A 42 6.84 -11.17 9.36
N LYS A 43 7.83 -11.78 8.71
CA LYS A 43 8.31 -11.40 7.39
C LYS A 43 7.22 -11.54 6.32
N GLU A 44 6.57 -12.70 6.24
CA GLU A 44 5.47 -12.95 5.28
C GLU A 44 4.31 -11.97 5.47
N HIS A 45 3.98 -11.64 6.73
CA HIS A 45 2.98 -10.64 7.03
C HIS A 45 3.38 -9.26 6.48
N ALA A 46 4.61 -8.82 6.73
CA ALA A 46 5.10 -7.54 6.24
C ALA A 46 5.13 -7.48 4.70
N GLU A 47 5.62 -8.53 4.03
CA GLU A 47 5.61 -8.63 2.56
C GLU A 47 4.19 -8.52 1.98
N LYS A 48 3.22 -9.21 2.58
CA LYS A 48 1.81 -9.13 2.18
C LYS A 48 1.23 -7.72 2.37
N MET A 49 1.56 -7.05 3.47
CA MET A 49 1.09 -5.69 3.74
C MET A 49 1.70 -4.68 2.77
N VAL A 50 3.01 -4.80 2.51
CA VAL A 50 3.72 -3.97 1.53
C VAL A 50 3.13 -4.14 0.13
N SER A 51 2.86 -5.38 -0.30
CA SER A 51 2.22 -5.66 -1.60
C SER A 51 0.87 -4.95 -1.76
N LYS A 52 0.01 -5.00 -0.72
CA LYS A 52 -1.28 -4.28 -0.72
C LYS A 52 -1.13 -2.77 -0.81
N ILE A 53 -0.13 -2.21 -0.12
CA ILE A 53 0.17 -0.77 -0.17
C ILE A 53 0.60 -0.38 -1.59
N PHE A 54 1.49 -1.16 -2.21
CA PHE A 54 1.92 -0.93 -3.58
C PHE A 54 0.77 -1.03 -4.59
N GLU A 55 -0.12 -2.02 -4.44
CA GLU A 55 -1.30 -2.16 -5.29
C GLU A 55 -2.25 -0.96 -5.15
N ALA A 56 -2.54 -0.54 -3.92
CA ALA A 56 -3.38 0.63 -3.66
C ALA A 56 -2.78 1.91 -4.25
N ALA A 57 -1.46 2.10 -4.11
CA ALA A 57 -0.77 3.26 -4.67
C ALA A 57 -0.82 3.29 -6.21
N GLN A 58 -0.63 2.14 -6.88
CA GLN A 58 -0.76 2.03 -8.33
C GLN A 58 -2.19 2.34 -8.80
N ASN A 59 -3.20 1.81 -8.10
CA ASN A 59 -4.59 2.08 -8.42
C ASN A 59 -4.95 3.56 -8.27
N GLN A 60 -4.44 4.21 -7.21
CA GLN A 60 -4.63 5.65 -7.01
C GLN A 60 -3.96 6.47 -8.13
N ALA A 61 -2.71 6.16 -8.46
CA ALA A 61 -1.99 6.85 -9.53
C ALA A 61 -2.68 6.69 -10.90
N ALA A 62 -3.22 5.50 -11.20
CA ALA A 62 -3.98 5.25 -12.41
C ALA A 62 -5.30 6.06 -12.44
N PHE A 63 -6.00 6.14 -11.32
CA PHE A 63 -7.21 6.96 -11.19
C PHE A 63 -6.91 8.44 -11.44
N ASP A 64 -5.88 8.99 -10.78
CA ASP A 64 -5.49 10.39 -10.93
C ASP A 64 -5.09 10.73 -12.38
N SER A 65 -4.35 9.82 -13.03
CA SER A 65 -3.99 9.95 -14.46
C SER A 65 -5.24 10.02 -15.36
N ASN A 66 -6.21 9.13 -15.15
CA ASN A 66 -7.45 9.12 -15.92
C ASN A 66 -8.28 10.40 -15.73
N VAL A 67 -8.37 10.91 -14.50
CA VAL A 67 -9.05 12.17 -14.18
C VAL A 67 -8.38 13.35 -14.90
N ASN A 68 -7.04 13.41 -14.88
CA ASN A 68 -6.29 14.45 -15.56
C ASN A 68 -6.53 14.42 -17.08
N ALA A 69 -6.48 13.23 -17.70
CA ALA A 69 -6.77 13.08 -19.12
C ALA A 69 -8.20 13.51 -19.49
N ALA A 70 -9.19 13.17 -18.66
CA ALA A 70 -10.58 13.58 -18.87
C ALA A 70 -10.73 15.11 -18.78
N LEU A 71 -10.07 15.74 -17.82
CA LEU A 71 -10.06 17.20 -17.66
C LEU A 71 -9.43 17.90 -18.86
N ASP A 72 -8.29 17.40 -19.34
CA ASP A 72 -7.60 17.98 -20.48
C ASP A 72 -8.42 17.86 -21.77
N ASN A 73 -9.08 16.71 -21.99
CA ASN A 73 -10.03 16.54 -23.08
C ASN A 73 -11.19 17.54 -22.99
N ALA A 74 -11.77 17.74 -21.80
CA ALA A 74 -12.86 18.70 -21.60
C ALA A 74 -12.42 20.14 -21.92
N LYS A 75 -11.23 20.54 -21.49
CA LYS A 75 -10.65 21.86 -21.82
C LYS A 75 -10.48 22.03 -23.33
N GLN A 76 -9.93 21.04 -24.03
CA GLN A 76 -9.74 21.10 -25.48
C GLN A 76 -11.07 21.21 -26.24
N ASN A 77 -12.10 20.48 -25.80
CA ASN A 77 -13.43 20.58 -26.39
C ASN A 77 -14.04 21.97 -26.23
N LEU A 78 -13.94 22.58 -25.04
CA LEU A 78 -14.42 23.95 -24.80
C LEU A 78 -13.71 24.97 -25.69
N ILE A 79 -12.38 24.86 -25.81
CA ILE A 79 -11.58 25.73 -26.66
C ILE A 79 -11.99 25.57 -28.13
N SER A 80 -12.16 24.32 -28.59
CA SER A 80 -12.50 24.02 -29.98
C SER A 80 -13.89 24.57 -30.34
N ASN A 81 -14.88 24.37 -29.47
CA ASN A 81 -16.23 24.89 -29.67
C ASN A 81 -16.24 26.43 -29.69
N THR A 82 -15.50 27.09 -28.79
CA THR A 82 -15.43 28.56 -28.76
C THR A 82 -14.88 29.13 -30.07
N ARG A 83 -13.87 28.49 -30.67
CA ARG A 83 -13.33 28.93 -31.97
C ARG A 83 -14.32 28.78 -33.12
N GLN A 84 -15.15 27.72 -33.12
CA GLN A 84 -16.17 27.49 -34.14
C GLN A 84 -17.28 28.56 -34.15
N PHE A 85 -17.59 29.16 -33.00
CA PHE A 85 -18.59 30.24 -32.92
C PHE A 85 -18.04 31.64 -33.26
N GLN A 86 -16.72 31.77 -33.48
CA GLN A 86 -16.05 33.03 -33.82
C GLN A 86 -15.68 33.15 -35.31
N SER A 87 -15.87 32.10 -36.10
CA SER A 87 -15.68 32.05 -37.56
C SER A 87 -17.00 32.18 -38.30
#